data_AF-A0A319D0S8-F1
#
_entry.id   AF-A0A319D0S8-F1
#
_cell.length_a   1.000
_cell.length_b   1.000
_cell.length_c   1.000
_cell.angle_alpha   90.00
_cell.angle_beta   90.00
_cell.angle_gamma   90.00
#
_symmetry.space_group_name_H-M   'P 1'
#
loop_
_entity.id
_entity.type
_entity.pdbx_description
1 polymer ?
#
loop_
_entity_poly.entity_id
_entity_poly.type
_entity_poly.pdbx_seq_one_letter_code
_entity_poly.pdbx_strand_id
1 'polypeptide(L)' 'FTEKSKKYIILVISFQLNLTGLNLQRFYRNIYFFSVPLSHAQGEQAVGRSWQLDQEKIVYIFKYRILSTFQVVLNN' A
#
# COMPACT_ATOMS: atom_id res chain seq x y z
N PHE A 1 -2.21 17.05 -2.78
CA PHE A 1 -2.98 15.89 -2.27
C PHE A 1 -3.34 15.98 -0.79
N THR A 2 -2.59 16.74 0.03
CA THR A 2 -2.78 16.82 1.49
C THR A 2 -3.65 17.98 1.98
N GLU A 3 -3.94 18.97 1.13
CA GLU A 3 -4.67 20.20 1.50
C GLU A 3 -6.09 19.96 2.05
N LYS A 4 -6.74 18.85 1.64
CA LYS A 4 -8.05 18.43 2.15
C LYS A 4 -8.05 16.95 2.53
N SER A 5 -7.09 16.54 3.36
CA SER A 5 -6.90 15.14 3.77
C SER A 5 -8.15 14.48 4.38
N LYS A 6 -9.06 15.28 4.97
CA LYS A 6 -10.33 14.79 5.54
C LYS A 6 -11.45 14.58 4.52
N LYS A 7 -11.31 15.08 3.30
CA LYS A 7 -12.36 14.98 2.26
C LYS A 7 -12.31 13.65 1.51
N TYR A 8 -11.13 13.01 1.47
CA TYR A 8 -10.91 11.79 0.70
C TYR A 8 -10.61 10.63 1.64
N ILE A 9 -11.40 9.56 1.52
CA ILE A 9 -11.32 8.37 2.38
C ILE A 9 -10.39 7.31 1.76
N ILE A 10 -10.24 7.33 0.44
CA ILE A 10 -9.52 6.32 -0.35
C ILE A 10 -8.49 7.00 -1.24
N LEU A 11 -7.28 6.45 -1.25
CA LEU A 11 -6.20 6.81 -2.18
C LEU A 11 -5.83 5.58 -3.01
N VAL A 12 -5.88 5.72 -4.34
CA VAL A 12 -5.50 4.67 -5.28
C VAL A 12 -4.07 4.95 -5.77
N ILE A 13 -3.18 3.97 -5.64
CA ILE A 13 -1.79 4.08 -6.05
C ILE A 13 -1.36 2.92 -6.96
N SER A 14 -0.45 3.21 -7.89
CA SER A 14 0.23 2.22 -8.70
C SER A 14 1.65 1.99 -8.18
N PHE A 15 2.08 0.72 -8.16
CA PHE A 15 3.42 0.34 -7.69
C PHE A 15 4.57 0.98 -8.50
N GLN A 16 4.38 1.21 -9.81
CA GLN A 16 5.45 1.74 -10.67
C GLN A 16 5.62 3.26 -10.60
N LEU A 17 4.54 3.99 -10.36
CA LEU A 17 4.54 5.45 -10.49
C LEU A 17 4.61 6.17 -9.14
N ASN A 18 4.04 5.56 -8.09
CA ASN A 18 3.68 6.30 -6.88
C ASN A 18 4.45 5.86 -5.63
N LEU A 19 5.32 4.84 -5.74
CA LEU A 19 6.01 4.31 -4.56
C LEU A 19 7.25 5.08 -4.15
N THR A 20 7.67 6.11 -4.89
CA THR A 20 8.84 6.91 -4.54
C THR A 20 8.39 8.30 -4.08
N GLY A 21 8.74 8.67 -2.85
CA GLY A 21 8.55 10.04 -2.35
C GLY A 21 7.18 10.40 -1.77
N LEU A 22 6.17 9.52 -1.82
CA LEU A 22 4.91 9.76 -1.10
C LEU A 22 5.08 9.56 0.41
N ASN A 23 4.55 10.49 1.20
CA ASN A 23 4.43 10.38 2.65
C ASN A 23 2.94 10.25 3.01
N LEU A 24 2.50 9.04 3.40
CA LEU A 24 1.10 8.73 3.72
C LEU A 24 0.89 8.42 5.21
N GLN A 25 1.93 8.63 6.03
CA GLN A 25 2.09 8.12 7.39
C GLN A 25 0.94 8.43 8.34
N ARG A 26 0.31 9.60 8.21
CA ARG A 26 -0.68 10.08 9.20
C ARG A 26 -2.13 9.83 8.81
N PHE A 27 -2.41 9.59 7.53
CA PHE A 27 -3.78 9.65 7.00
C PHE A 27 -4.34 8.29 6.61
N TYR A 28 -3.49 7.35 6.22
CA TYR A 28 -3.91 6.04 5.72
C TYR A 28 -3.33 4.95 6.59
N ARG A 29 -4.19 4.08 7.13
CA ARG A 29 -3.81 2.92 7.95
C ARG A 29 -4.21 1.58 7.34
N ASN A 30 -5.10 1.57 6.36
CA ASN A 30 -5.57 0.36 5.69
C ASN A 30 -4.97 0.34 4.30
N ILE A 31 -4.20 -0.70 3.99
CA ILE A 31 -3.56 -0.88 2.69
C ILE A 31 -4.19 -2.09 2.02
N TYR A 32 -4.67 -1.90 0.79
CA TYR A 32 -5.31 -2.94 0.00
C TYR A 32 -4.48 -3.21 -1.26
N PHE A 33 -3.86 -4.38 -1.32
CA PHE A 33 -3.13 -4.85 -2.49
C PHE A 33 -4.03 -5.67 -3.40
N PHE A 34 -4.47 -5.06 -4.50
CA PHE A 34 -5.23 -5.74 -5.56
C PHE A 34 -4.36 -6.52 -6.55
N SER A 35 -3.09 -6.13 -6.66
CA SER A 35 -2.10 -6.81 -7.49
C SER A 35 -0.96 -7.34 -6.63
N VAL A 36 -0.29 -8.39 -7.12
CA VAL A 36 0.91 -8.94 -6.50
C VAL A 36 2.09 -8.00 -6.84
N PRO A 37 2.85 -7.50 -5.84
CA PRO A 37 4.10 -6.80 -6.12
C PRO A 37 5.06 -7.71 -6.90
N LEU A 38 5.80 -7.15 -7.85
CA LEU A 38 6.77 -7.93 -8.65
C LEU A 38 7.99 -8.36 -7.84
N SER A 39 8.22 -7.73 -6.69
CA SER A 39 9.29 -8.10 -5.75
C SER A 39 8.88 -7.81 -4.31
N HIS A 40 9.51 -8.51 -3.37
CA HIS A 40 9.34 -8.25 -1.95
C HIS A 40 9.65 -6.79 -1.59
N ALA A 41 10.75 -6.25 -2.12
CA ALA A 41 11.14 -4.86 -1.91
C ALA A 41 10.08 -3.86 -2.37
N GLN A 42 9.40 -4.12 -3.49
CA GLN A 42 8.32 -3.26 -3.96
C GLN A 42 7.10 -3.29 -3.01
N GLY A 43 6.77 -4.46 -2.46
CA GLY A 43 5.73 -4.61 -1.45
C GLY A 43 6.06 -3.85 -0.17
N GLU A 44 7.28 -4.04 0.36
CA GLU A 44 7.75 -3.37 1.57
C GLU A 44 7.83 -1.86 1.40
N GLN A 45 8.28 -1.36 0.24
CA GLN A 45 8.27 0.06 -0.05
C GLN A 45 6.86 0.64 -0.01
N ALA A 46 5.86 -0.08 -0.53
CA ALA A 46 4.46 0.37 -0.51
C ALA A 46 3.88 0.40 0.92
N VAL A 47 4.13 -0.64 1.70
CA VAL A 47 3.73 -0.69 3.12
C VAL A 47 4.40 0.44 3.91
N GLY A 48 5.71 0.61 3.70
CA GLY A 48 6.53 1.65 4.30
C GLY A 48 6.14 3.08 3.92
N ARG A 49 5.14 3.32 3.06
CA ARG A 49 4.58 4.68 2.87
C ARG A 49 3.57 5.05 3.94
N SER A 50 2.91 4.05 4.53
CA SER A 50 1.87 4.24 5.55
C SER A 50 2.33 3.77 6.94
N TRP A 51 3.29 2.85 7.01
CA TRP A 51 3.92 2.38 8.24
C TRP A 51 5.31 3.00 8.41
N GLN A 52 5.37 4.19 9.00
CA GLN A 52 6.62 4.89 9.36
C GLN A 52 6.47 5.50 10.76
N LEU A 53 7.50 6.20 11.24
CA LEU A 53 7.61 6.67 12.64
C LEU A 53 6.42 7.51 13.14
N ASP A 54 5.78 8.31 12.28
CA ASP A 54 4.66 9.19 12.69
C ASP A 54 3.27 8.53 12.59
N GLN A 55 3.21 7.21 12.34
CA GLN A 55 1.95 6.47 12.30
C GLN A 55 1.55 6.02 13.72
N GLU A 56 0.60 6.73 14.31
CA GLU A 56 0.07 6.44 15.65
C GLU A 56 -0.94 5.28 15.67
N LYS A 57 -1.37 4.78 14.51
CA LYS A 57 -2.42 3.77 14.40
C LYS A 57 -1.86 2.45 13.87
N ILE A 58 -2.45 1.33 14.29
CA ILE A 58 -2.15 0.02 13.71
C ILE A 58 -2.45 0.05 12.21
N VAL A 59 -1.46 -0.35 11.41
CA VAL A 59 -1.58 -0.47 9.96
C VAL A 59 -2.05 -1.88 9.62
N TYR A 60 -3.16 -1.99 8.90
CA TYR A 60 -3.69 -3.25 8.41
C TYR A 60 -3.38 -3.42 6.93
N ILE A 61 -2.87 -4.59 6.56
CA ILE A 61 -2.49 -4.91 5.18
C ILE A 61 -3.36 -6.05 4.69
N PHE A 62 -4.16 -5.79 3.66
CA PHE A 62 -5.01 -6.76 3.00
C PHE A 62 -4.41 -7.10 1.64
N LYS A 63 -4.02 -8.36 1.46
CA LYS A 63 -3.47 -8.87 0.20
C LYS A 63 -4.53 -9.73 -0.48
N TYR A 64 -5.13 -9.21 -1.56
CA TYR A 64 -6.07 -10.00 -2.34
C TYR A 64 -5.32 -10.91 -3.32
N ARG A 65 -5.86 -12.11 -3.50
CA ARG A 65 -5.35 -13.11 -4.44
C ARG A 65 -6.54 -13.77 -5.10
N ILE A 66 -6.47 -13.90 -6.42
CA ILE A 66 -7.42 -14.71 -7.16
C ILE A 66 -6.85 -16.13 -7.20
N LEU A 67 -7.58 -17.05 -6.58
CA LEU A 67 -7.23 -18.47 -6.58
C LEU A 67 -7.22 -19.02 -8.01
N SER A 68 -6.45 -20.08 -8.24
CA SER A 68 -6.32 -20.71 -9.56
C SER A 68 -5.78 -19.78 -10.66
N THR A 69 -4.99 -18.78 -10.26
CA THR A 69 -4.25 -17.89 -11.19
C THR A 69 -2.77 -17.84 -10.82
N PHE A 70 -1.94 -17.31 -11.72
CA PHE A 70 -0.50 -17.11 -11.48
C PHE A 70 -0.20 -16.22 -10.26
N GLN A 71 -1.17 -15.44 -9.77
CA GLN A 71 -0.99 -14.59 -8.58
C GLN A 71 -0.61 -15.37 -7.32
N VAL A 72 -1.00 -16.64 -7.23
CA VAL A 72 -0.69 -17.50 -6.08
C VAL A 72 0.77 -17.95 -6.11
N VAL A 73 1.38 -18.05 -7.30
CA VAL A 73 2.75 -18.55 -7.50
C VAL A 73 3.80 -17.43 -7.31
N LEU A 74 3.44 -16.18 -7.64
CA LEU A 74 4.35 -15.04 -7.73
C LEU A 74 4.92 -14.52 -6.39
N ASN A 75 4.70 -15.21 -5.27
CA ASN A 75 5.03 -14.68 -3.94
C ASN A 75 5.63 -15.74 -2.98
N ASN A 76 6.16 -16.83 -3.53
CA ASN A 76 7.00 -17.81 -2.84
C ASN A 76 8.49 -17.51 -3.09
#